data_AF-A0A820KT84-F1
#
_entry.id   AF-A0A820KT84-F1
#
_cell.length_a   1.000
_cell.length_b   1.000
_cell.length_c   1.000
_cell.angle_alpha   90.00
_cell.angle_beta   90.00
_cell.angle_gamma   90.00
#
_symmetry.space_group_name_H-M   'P 1'
#
loop_
_entity.id
_entity.type
_entity.pdbx_description
1 polymer ?
#
loop_
_entity_poly.entity_id
_entity_poly.type
_entity_poly.pdbx_seq_one_letter_code
_entity_poly.pdbx_strand_id
1 'polypeptide(L)'
;MNIFLHDLNQAYTTSQLLYHDSTNLRYLDYAVLEQQMSMTGASMFWLHVLYDCKLDQSLSLPFDRYRLENEHRIGNITSISFDLGQDLSYSCLTYASSNNISLEYLAFAIYFIFLFKLTNGQTDLCIAMNINNNRYRDELKSIIGLFENVIPLRCQLDPHWSFHQ
;
A
#
# COMPACT_ATOMS: atom_id res chain seq x y z
N MET A 1 10.17 -1.30 10.76
CA MET A 1 10.81 -2.29 11.67
C MET A 1 12.34 -2.33 11.55
N ASN A 2 12.92 -2.11 10.37
CA ASN A 2 14.38 -2.23 10.14
C ASN A 2 15.27 -1.39 11.08
N ILE A 3 14.87 -0.16 11.41
CA ILE A 3 15.63 0.72 12.32
C ILE A 3 15.80 0.06 13.70
N PHE A 4 14.71 -0.42 14.29
CA PHE A 4 14.74 -1.09 15.59
C PHE A 4 15.64 -2.34 15.59
N LEU A 5 15.55 -3.17 14.55
CA LEU A 5 16.36 -4.38 14.45
C LEU A 5 17.85 -4.07 14.25
N HIS A 6 18.17 -3.04 13.47
CA HIS A 6 19.53 -2.55 13.30
C HIS A 6 20.12 -2.07 14.64
N ASP A 7 19.39 -1.21 15.34
CA ASP A 7 19.84 -0.63 16.61
C ASP A 7 19.96 -1.70 17.71
N LEU A 8 19.02 -2.64 17.76
CA LEU A 8 19.09 -3.78 18.67
C LEU A 8 20.32 -4.64 18.40
N ASN A 9 20.61 -4.95 17.14
CA ASN A 9 21.79 -5.73 16.75
C ASN A 9 23.09 -4.98 17.13
N GLN A 10 23.15 -3.68 16.88
CA GLN A 10 24.30 -2.86 17.22
C GLN A 10 24.52 -2.77 18.74
N ALA A 11 23.46 -2.56 19.52
CA ALA A 11 23.54 -2.56 20.99
C ALA A 11 23.99 -3.93 21.52
N TYR A 12 23.49 -5.02 20.95
CA TYR A 12 23.83 -6.39 21.35
C TYR A 12 25.29 -6.76 21.05
N THR A 13 25.80 -6.39 19.87
CA THR A 13 27.17 -6.71 19.45
C THR A 13 28.23 -5.83 20.10
N THR A 14 27.92 -4.54 20.31
CA THR A 14 28.91 -3.56 20.80
C THR A 14 28.90 -3.40 22.33
N SER A 15 27.88 -3.93 23.04
CA SER A 15 27.66 -3.72 24.49
C SER A 15 27.68 -2.24 24.92
N GLN A 16 27.46 -1.32 23.98
CA GLN A 16 27.40 0.12 24.21
C GLN A 16 25.95 0.59 24.13
N LEU A 17 25.58 1.49 25.05
CA LEU A 17 24.34 2.23 24.95
C LEU A 17 24.40 3.13 23.71
N LEU A 18 23.48 2.92 22.77
CA LEU A 18 23.27 3.84 21.66
C LEU A 18 22.82 5.18 22.23
N TYR A 19 23.67 6.20 22.10
CA TYR A 19 23.35 7.54 22.53
C TYR A 19 22.35 8.15 21.54
N HIS A 20 21.08 8.26 21.94
CA HIS A 20 20.14 9.09 21.23
C HIS A 20 20.30 10.53 21.70
N ASP A 21 20.79 11.40 20.81
CA ASP A 21 20.83 12.82 21.06
C ASP A 21 19.40 13.35 21.30
N SER A 22 19.20 14.00 22.45
CA SER A 22 17.93 14.56 22.85
C SER A 22 17.43 15.69 21.94
N THR A 23 18.32 16.27 21.12
CA THR A 23 17.97 17.30 20.13
C THR A 23 17.48 16.74 18.80
N ASN A 24 17.52 15.42 18.60
CA ASN A 24 16.97 14.81 17.39
C ASN A 24 15.45 14.90 17.36
N LEU A 25 14.92 15.14 16.16
CA LEU A 25 13.48 15.15 15.90
C LEU A 25 12.87 13.81 16.36
N ARG A 26 11.80 13.89 17.15
CA ARG A 26 11.05 12.72 17.62
C ARG A 26 9.80 12.52 16.78
N TYR A 27 9.25 11.32 16.84
CA TYR A 27 7.97 11.04 16.20
C TYR A 27 6.84 11.96 16.70
N LEU A 28 6.89 12.38 17.97
CA LEU A 28 5.93 13.34 18.52
C LEU A 28 5.98 14.69 17.78
N ASP A 29 7.17 15.17 17.45
CA ASP A 29 7.34 16.44 16.74
C ASP A 29 6.76 16.33 15.31
N TYR A 30 6.99 15.19 14.64
CA TYR A 30 6.35 14.89 13.36
C TYR A 30 4.82 14.94 13.46
N ALA A 31 4.22 14.30 14.48
CA ALA A 31 2.76 14.25 14.64
C ALA A 31 2.15 15.64 14.85
N VAL A 32 2.80 16.51 15.62
CA VAL A 32 2.37 17.91 15.81
C VAL A 32 2.46 18.69 14.50
N LEU A 33 3.55 18.52 13.74
CA LEU A 33 3.72 19.17 12.45
C LEU A 33 2.67 18.69 11.43
N GLU A 34 2.42 17.38 11.36
CA GLU A 34 1.40 16.79 10.48
C GLU A 34 0.01 17.34 10.78
N GLN A 35 -0.36 17.48 12.06
CA GLN A 35 -1.63 18.06 12.48
C GLN A 35 -1.80 19.52 12.02
N GLN A 36 -0.71 20.27 11.88
CA GLN A 36 -0.72 21.67 11.44
C GLN A 36 -0.70 21.82 9.91
N MET A 37 -0.43 20.74 9.16
CA MET A 37 -0.40 20.81 7.70
C MET A 37 -1.79 21.03 7.13
N SER A 38 -1.89 21.93 6.15
CA SER A 38 -3.14 22.12 5.40
C SER A 38 -3.42 20.90 4.54
N MET A 39 -4.55 20.24 4.79
CA MET A 39 -5.03 19.12 3.99
C MET A 39 -6.01 19.54 2.89
N THR A 40 -6.34 20.82 2.76
CA THR A 40 -7.43 21.30 1.90
C THR A 40 -7.26 20.85 0.45
N GLY A 41 -6.06 20.97 -0.12
CA GLY A 41 -5.77 20.52 -1.49
C GLY A 41 -5.93 19.00 -1.66
N ALA A 42 -5.36 18.21 -0.76
CA ALA A 42 -5.47 16.75 -0.78
C ALA A 42 -6.93 16.29 -0.58
N SER A 43 -7.67 16.92 0.33
CA SER A 43 -9.09 16.64 0.56
C SER A 43 -9.93 16.91 -0.69
N MET A 44 -9.71 18.04 -1.37
CA MET A 44 -10.42 18.36 -2.62
C MET A 44 -10.10 17.35 -3.73
N PHE A 45 -8.83 16.96 -3.86
CA PHE A 45 -8.41 15.93 -4.82
C PHE A 45 -9.13 14.60 -4.56
N TRP A 46 -9.11 14.10 -3.32
CA TRP A 46 -9.73 12.81 -3.00
C TRP A 46 -11.25 12.84 -3.11
N LEU A 47 -11.90 13.95 -2.71
CA LEU A 47 -13.32 14.15 -2.92
C LEU A 47 -13.69 14.09 -4.40
N HIS A 48 -12.84 14.61 -5.28
CA HIS A 48 -13.05 14.54 -6.72
C HIS A 48 -12.83 13.13 -7.27
N VAL A 49 -11.70 12.49 -6.95
CA VAL A 49 -11.33 11.15 -7.44
C VAL A 49 -12.33 10.06 -7.00
N LEU A 50 -12.93 10.22 -5.82
CA LEU A 50 -13.83 9.23 -5.22
C LEU A 50 -15.31 9.62 -5.27
N TYR A 51 -15.66 10.74 -5.93
CA TYR A 51 -17.01 11.32 -5.89
C TYR A 51 -18.13 10.31 -6.23
N ASP A 52 -17.92 9.51 -7.27
CA ASP A 52 -18.86 8.50 -7.79
C ASP A 52 -18.40 7.06 -7.48
N CYS A 53 -17.36 6.90 -6.65
CA CYS A 53 -16.86 5.59 -6.25
C CYS A 53 -17.82 4.94 -5.26
N LYS A 54 -18.38 3.78 -5.61
CA LYS A 54 -19.29 3.01 -4.75
C LYS A 54 -18.53 2.22 -3.68
N LEU A 55 -17.97 2.92 -2.70
CA LEU A 55 -17.18 2.31 -1.61
C LEU A 55 -18.01 1.41 -0.68
N ASP A 56 -19.32 1.61 -0.66
CA ASP A 56 -20.31 0.82 0.08
C ASP A 56 -20.70 -0.48 -0.64
N GLN A 57 -20.46 -0.57 -1.95
CA GLN A 57 -20.73 -1.77 -2.72
C GLN A 57 -19.61 -2.79 -2.50
N SER A 58 -19.92 -3.89 -1.82
CA SER A 58 -19.00 -5.03 -1.71
C SER A 58 -18.63 -5.56 -3.10
N LEU A 59 -17.35 -5.88 -3.31
CA LEU A 59 -16.93 -6.64 -4.48
C LEU A 59 -17.65 -7.98 -4.49
N SER A 60 -18.13 -8.39 -5.67
CA SER A 60 -18.80 -9.68 -5.88
C SER A 60 -17.79 -10.81 -6.03
N LEU A 61 -16.97 -11.01 -4.99
CA LEU A 61 -15.98 -12.09 -4.95
C LEU A 61 -16.68 -13.44 -4.75
N PRO A 62 -16.11 -14.54 -5.29
CA PRO A 62 -16.62 -15.89 -5.11
C PRO A 62 -16.27 -16.39 -3.69
N PHE A 63 -16.95 -15.85 -2.68
CA PHE A 63 -16.75 -16.25 -1.30
C PHE A 63 -17.27 -17.67 -1.07
N ASP A 64 -16.46 -18.51 -0.41
CA ASP A 64 -16.90 -19.86 0.00
C ASP A 64 -18.00 -19.82 1.08
N ARG A 65 -18.09 -18.70 1.81
CA ARG A 65 -19.06 -18.47 2.90
C ARG A 65 -19.57 -17.04 2.86
N TYR A 66 -20.87 -16.87 3.07
CA TYR A 66 -21.49 -15.55 3.20
C TYR A 66 -21.10 -14.89 4.53
N ARG A 67 -20.75 -13.60 4.48
CA ARG A 67 -20.50 -12.79 5.68
C ARG A 67 -21.83 -12.58 6.42
N LEU A 68 -21.89 -12.98 7.69
CA LEU A 68 -23.02 -12.67 8.56
C LEU A 68 -22.90 -11.24 9.09
N GLU A 69 -23.99 -10.48 9.10
CA GLU A 69 -24.02 -9.04 9.45
C GLU A 69 -23.49 -8.73 10.87
N ASN A 70 -23.51 -9.72 11.76
CA ASN A 70 -23.09 -9.59 13.17
C ASN A 70 -21.74 -10.24 13.48
N GLU A 71 -21.01 -10.75 12.48
CA GLU A 71 -19.68 -11.30 12.72
C GLU A 71 -18.68 -10.16 12.93
N HIS A 72 -18.21 -10.04 14.17
CA HIS A 72 -16.98 -9.31 14.50
C HIS A 72 -15.85 -9.74 13.57
N ARG A 73 -14.86 -8.87 13.31
CA ARG A 73 -13.65 -9.10 12.50
C ARG A 73 -12.78 -10.26 13.04
N ILE A 74 -13.31 -11.47 13.06
CA ILE A 74 -12.70 -12.69 13.55
C ILE A 74 -12.65 -13.61 12.34
N GLY A 75 -11.47 -13.73 11.75
CA GLY A 75 -11.20 -14.66 10.67
C GLY A 75 -9.81 -15.22 10.85
N ASN A 76 -9.65 -16.52 10.61
CA ASN A 76 -8.32 -17.10 10.52
C ASN A 76 -7.64 -16.52 9.28
N ILE A 77 -6.51 -15.85 9.48
CA ILE A 77 -5.68 -15.34 8.38
C ILE A 77 -4.80 -16.49 7.90
N THR A 78 -4.96 -16.86 6.63
CA THR A 78 -4.03 -17.76 5.95
C THR A 78 -3.20 -16.95 4.96
N SER A 79 -1.90 -17.24 4.93
CA SER A 79 -0.98 -16.66 3.93
C SER A 79 -0.59 -17.76 2.96
N ILE A 80 -0.72 -17.49 1.67
CA ILE A 80 -0.28 -18.38 0.59
C ILE A 80 0.86 -17.67 -0.14
N SER A 81 2.04 -18.28 -0.12
CA SER A 81 3.19 -17.82 -0.89
C SER A 81 3.32 -18.65 -2.17
N PHE A 82 3.56 -18.00 -3.29
CA PHE A 82 3.89 -18.64 -4.55
C PHE A 82 5.09 -17.95 -5.19
N ASP A 83 5.84 -18.71 -5.97
CA ASP A 83 7.02 -18.24 -6.71
C ASP A 83 6.64 -18.18 -8.21
N LEU A 84 6.98 -17.07 -8.88
CA LEU A 84 6.71 -16.89 -10.31
C LEU A 84 7.73 -17.64 -11.20
N GLY A 85 8.83 -18.11 -10.62
CA GLY A 85 9.97 -18.65 -11.34
C GLY A 85 10.84 -17.56 -11.96
N GLN A 86 12.05 -17.94 -12.35
CA GLN A 86 13.03 -17.01 -12.91
C GLN A 86 12.60 -16.42 -14.25
N ASP A 87 12.07 -17.25 -15.16
CA ASP A 87 11.73 -16.84 -16.52
C ASP A 87 10.60 -15.81 -16.56
N LEU A 88 9.53 -16.04 -15.77
CA LEU A 88 8.41 -15.12 -15.69
C LEU A 88 8.80 -13.82 -14.97
N SER A 89 9.56 -13.92 -13.89
CA SER A 89 10.08 -12.74 -13.17
C SER A 89 10.92 -11.86 -14.09
N TYR A 90 11.81 -12.46 -14.88
CA TYR A 90 12.63 -11.74 -15.86
C TYR A 90 11.77 -11.12 -16.97
N SER A 91 10.75 -11.83 -17.44
CA SER A 91 9.81 -11.32 -18.45
C SER A 91 9.02 -10.12 -17.94
N CYS A 92 8.54 -10.16 -16.69
CA CYS A 92 7.85 -9.03 -16.06
C CYS A 92 8.77 -7.81 -15.91
N LEU A 93 10.01 -8.00 -15.46
CA LEU A 93 10.99 -6.91 -15.35
C LEU A 93 11.31 -6.30 -16.72
N THR A 94 11.48 -7.15 -17.73
CA THR A 94 11.77 -6.70 -19.10
C THR A 94 10.59 -5.94 -19.69
N TYR A 95 9.36 -6.42 -19.48
CA TYR A 95 8.14 -5.74 -19.90
C TYR A 95 7.97 -4.38 -19.21
N ALA A 96 8.17 -4.32 -17.90
CA ALA A 96 8.07 -3.06 -17.16
C ALA A 96 9.09 -2.03 -17.66
N SER A 97 10.34 -2.47 -17.86
CA SER A 97 11.41 -1.64 -18.41
C SER A 97 11.11 -1.15 -19.84
N SER A 98 10.64 -2.03 -20.73
CA SER A 98 10.36 -1.67 -22.12
C SER A 98 9.18 -0.71 -22.28
N ASN A 99 8.23 -0.73 -21.34
CA ASN A 99 7.08 0.19 -21.32
C ASN A 99 7.31 1.42 -20.42
N ASN A 100 8.51 1.61 -19.86
CA ASN A 100 8.83 2.71 -18.93
C ASN A 100 7.90 2.80 -17.70
N ILE A 101 7.44 1.65 -17.20
CA ILE A 101 6.62 1.56 -15.98
C ILE A 101 7.39 0.87 -14.85
N SER A 102 6.99 1.12 -13.60
CA SER A 102 7.52 0.35 -12.48
C SER A 102 6.89 -1.05 -12.44
N LEU A 103 7.61 -2.01 -11.85
CA LEU A 103 7.08 -3.35 -11.62
C LEU A 103 5.82 -3.33 -10.74
N GLU A 104 5.74 -2.36 -9.82
CA GLU A 104 4.59 -2.15 -8.94
C GLU A 104 3.34 -1.77 -9.75
N TYR A 105 3.45 -0.85 -10.72
CA TYR A 105 2.33 -0.52 -11.62
C TYR A 105 1.88 -1.73 -12.45
N LEU A 106 2.83 -2.52 -12.96
CA LEU A 106 2.52 -3.75 -13.68
C LEU A 106 1.75 -4.73 -12.79
N ALA A 107 2.18 -4.90 -11.54
CA ALA A 107 1.50 -5.75 -10.57
C ALA A 107 0.08 -5.27 -10.25
N PHE A 108 -0.12 -3.95 -10.11
CA PHE A 108 -1.46 -3.39 -9.93
C PHE A 108 -2.36 -3.63 -11.14
N ALA A 109 -1.89 -3.41 -12.36
CA ALA A 109 -2.67 -3.68 -13.56
C ALA A 109 -3.10 -5.15 -13.62
N ILE A 110 -2.18 -6.08 -13.36
CA ILE A 110 -2.48 -7.53 -13.29
C ILE A 110 -3.51 -7.81 -12.19
N TYR A 111 -3.37 -7.21 -11.02
CA TYR A 111 -4.28 -7.41 -9.89
C TYR A 111 -5.69 -6.87 -10.15
N PHE A 112 -5.82 -5.68 -10.75
CA PHE A 112 -7.12 -5.13 -11.16
C PHE A 112 -7.80 -6.01 -12.22
N ILE A 113 -7.05 -6.49 -13.22
CA ILE A 113 -7.59 -7.41 -14.23
C ILE A 113 -8.00 -8.75 -13.60
N PHE A 114 -7.23 -9.25 -12.64
CA PHE A 114 -7.58 -10.43 -11.87
C PHE A 114 -8.91 -10.23 -11.13
N LEU A 115 -9.07 -9.11 -10.41
CA LEU A 115 -10.31 -8.77 -9.71
C LEU A 115 -11.49 -8.60 -10.68
N PHE A 116 -11.29 -7.94 -11.82
CA PHE A 116 -12.30 -7.80 -12.87
C PHE A 116 -12.81 -9.17 -13.35
N LYS A 117 -11.90 -10.10 -13.64
CA LYS A 117 -12.27 -11.46 -14.05
C LYS A 117 -12.96 -12.23 -12.92
N LEU A 118 -12.48 -12.08 -11.70
CA LEU A 118 -12.99 -12.80 -10.52
C LEU A 118 -14.39 -12.34 -10.11
N THR A 119 -14.72 -11.08 -10.37
CA THR A 119 -16.02 -10.46 -10.05
C THR A 119 -17.04 -10.55 -11.18
N ASN A 120 -16.76 -11.34 -12.24
CA ASN A 120 -17.57 -11.43 -13.45
C ASN A 120 -17.81 -10.08 -14.15
N GLY A 121 -16.80 -9.20 -14.16
CA GLY A 121 -16.78 -8.00 -14.98
C GLY A 121 -17.15 -6.70 -14.26
N GLN A 122 -16.94 -6.59 -12.94
CA GLN A 122 -17.05 -5.28 -12.28
C GLN A 122 -15.96 -4.34 -12.80
N THR A 123 -16.36 -3.21 -13.38
CA THR A 123 -15.46 -2.28 -14.08
C THR A 123 -14.95 -1.14 -13.21
N ASP A 124 -15.61 -0.80 -12.10
CA ASP A 124 -15.15 0.23 -11.15
C ASP A 124 -14.65 -0.45 -9.88
N LEU A 125 -13.33 -0.50 -9.72
CA LEU A 125 -12.65 -1.22 -8.65
C LEU A 125 -11.82 -0.25 -7.81
N CYS A 126 -11.94 -0.36 -6.49
CA CYS A 126 -11.14 0.42 -5.55
C CYS A 126 -10.45 -0.50 -4.55
N ILE A 127 -9.12 -0.42 -4.47
CA ILE A 127 -8.29 -1.20 -3.55
C ILE A 127 -7.54 -0.26 -2.61
N ALA A 128 -7.14 -0.75 -1.44
CA ALA A 128 -6.33 0.01 -0.50
C ALA A 128 -4.84 -0.34 -0.71
N MET A 129 -3.98 0.68 -0.73
CA MET A 129 -2.53 0.52 -0.76
C MET A 129 -1.90 1.25 0.42
N ASN A 130 -0.97 0.57 1.10
CA ASN A 130 -0.13 1.21 2.11
C ASN A 130 1.04 1.91 1.41
N ILE A 131 1.18 3.20 1.64
CA ILE A 131 2.32 4.01 1.20
C ILE A 131 3.21 4.36 2.39
N ASN A 132 4.52 4.18 2.20
CA ASN A 132 5.53 4.44 3.22
C ASN A 132 6.27 5.78 3.00
N ASN A 133 5.66 6.68 2.22
CA ASN A 133 6.31 7.90 1.73
C ASN A 133 6.25 9.10 2.71
N ASN A 134 5.71 8.94 3.92
CA ASN A 134 5.64 10.06 4.87
C ASN A 134 6.98 10.37 5.55
N ARG A 135 8.06 9.66 5.19
CA ARG A 135 9.45 10.01 5.55
C ARG A 135 10.09 10.91 4.50
N TYR A 136 9.40 12.00 4.17
CA TYR A 136 9.74 12.91 3.07
C TYR A 136 10.97 13.79 3.35
N ARG A 137 11.42 13.86 4.61
CA ARG A 137 12.70 14.48 4.98
C ARG A 137 13.68 13.45 5.49
N ASP A 138 14.97 13.71 5.31
CA ASP A 138 16.03 12.80 5.72
C ASP A 138 16.05 12.58 7.23
N GLU A 139 15.70 13.59 8.03
CA GLU A 139 15.65 13.47 9.49
C GLU A 139 14.56 12.49 9.96
N LEU A 140 13.52 12.28 9.13
CA LEU A 140 12.44 11.34 9.43
C LEU A 140 12.83 9.88 9.17
N LYS A 141 13.87 9.62 8.38
CA LYS A 141 14.23 8.25 7.95
C LYS A 141 14.77 7.39 9.10
N SER A 142 15.36 7.99 10.11
CA SER A 142 15.93 7.31 11.28
C SER A 142 14.96 7.19 12.47
N ILE A 143 13.74 7.73 12.35
CA ILE A 143 12.79 7.76 13.46
C ILE A 143 11.93 6.49 13.51
N ILE A 144 11.85 5.84 14.67
CA ILE A 144 10.87 4.78 14.91
C ILE A 144 9.51 5.44 15.16
N GLY A 145 8.51 5.07 14.36
CA GLY A 145 7.17 5.66 14.41
C GLY A 145 6.26 5.13 13.30
N LEU A 146 4.98 5.51 13.35
CA LEU A 146 3.97 5.12 12.36
C LEU A 146 3.92 6.17 11.25
N PHE A 147 4.56 5.87 10.12
CA PHE A 147 4.59 6.75 8.94
C PHE A 147 3.84 6.14 7.75
N GLU A 148 3.13 5.04 7.96
CA GLU A 148 2.38 4.36 6.91
C GLU A 148 1.02 5.05 6.76
N ASN A 149 0.67 5.40 5.52
CA ASN A 149 -0.66 5.89 5.17
C ASN A 149 -1.32 4.91 4.21
N VAL A 150 -2.64 4.80 4.31
CA VAL A 150 -3.43 4.00 3.36
C VAL A 150 -4.08 4.93 2.36
N ILE A 151 -3.84 4.71 1.07
CA ILE A 151 -4.51 5.44 -0.01
C ILE A 151 -5.41 4.50 -0.82
N PRO A 152 -6.59 4.97 -1.25
CA PRO A 152 -7.42 4.23 -2.18
C PRO A 152 -6.86 4.38 -3.61
N LEU A 153 -6.63 3.24 -4.26
CA LEU A 153 -6.36 3.16 -5.69
C LEU A 153 -7.65 2.75 -6.39
N ARG A 154 -8.25 3.69 -7.11
CA ARG A 154 -9.44 3.47 -7.93
C ARG A 154 -9.03 3.26 -9.39
N CYS A 155 -9.57 2.22 -10.02
CA CYS A 155 -9.37 1.92 -11.43
C CYS A 155 -10.74 1.66 -12.08
N GLN A 156 -11.02 2.40 -13.15
CA GLN A 156 -12.17 2.19 -14.02
C GLN A 156 -11.69 1.48 -15.28
N LEU A 157 -12.16 0.26 -15.50
CA LEU A 157 -11.76 -0.63 -16.58
C LEU A 157 -12.78 -0.60 -17.72
N ASP A 158 -12.31 -0.56 -18.95
CA ASP A 158 -13.13 -0.87 -20.13
C ASP A 158 -12.80 -2.30 -20.61
N PRO A 159 -13.80 -3.20 -20.74
CA PRO A 159 -13.59 -4.55 -21.28
C PRO A 159 -12.98 -4.60 -22.68
N HIS A 160 -13.02 -3.50 -23.44
CA HIS A 160 -12.45 -3.40 -24.78
C HIS A 160 -11.00 -2.93 -24.80
N TRP A 161 -10.43 -2.56 -23.64
CA TRP A 161 -9.03 -2.17 -23.55
C TRP A 161 -8.11 -3.38 -23.72
N SER A 162 -7.03 -3.15 -24.47
CA SER A 162 -5.87 -4.03 -24.44
C SER A 162 -5.13 -3.87 -23.11
N PHE A 163 -4.27 -4.84 -22.77
CA PHE A 163 -3.46 -4.77 -21.56
C PHE A 163 -2.53 -3.53 -21.47
N HIS A 164 -2.23 -2.90 -22.60
CA HIS A 164 -1.35 -1.73 -22.68
C HIS A 164 -2.04 -0.39 -22.37
N GLN A 165 -3.37 -0.37 -22.27
CA GLN A 165 -4.18 0.84 -22.06
C GLN A 165 -4.55 0.97 -20.58
#